data_AF-A0A6G0VHL3-F1
#
_entry.id   AF-A0A6G0VHL3-F1
#
_cell.length_a   1.000
_cell.length_b   1.000
_cell.length_c   1.000
_cell.angle_alpha   90.00
_cell.angle_beta   90.00
_cell.angle_gamma   90.00
#
_symmetry.space_group_name_H-M   'P 1'
#
loop_
_entity.id
_entity.type
_entity.pdbx_description
1 polymer ?
#
loop_
_entity_poly.entity_id
_entity_poly.type
_entity_poly.pdbx_seq_one_letter_code
_entity_poly.pdbx_strand_id
1 'polypeptide(L)'
;MLDCWNSLSHYFLLAVSEDHLKSAEIILESLNNNVVKAYFYFLKYSLNLFNSFNAMFQTKNIIIHEMYSNSIRLLKMISQNFIKPEYLMTDKLDQLSFTDPKNYLPESEIFVGSECEEFIKTLPKPIFTDFKNTCLKFYVKAAQEIAVRLPINNQLFQEFQFLDPNICLNPKNFNKSNQLDKSKEIFGSYIDKYRVVEELREIPYFFNNEQIENFKKMSIAEMWHEISTVKDFTSDNYKFNNICILAKMILTLPHSNASAERIFSIVTDVKTKKRNRVGDNTLNAVAIIRSSFQDKNLTANKFIVTNEHLKLHNYNMYKTETKK
;
A
#
# COMPACT_ATOMS: atom_id res chain seq x y z
N MET A 1 -19.38 -13.23 7.58
CA MET A 1 -20.80 -12.81 7.66
C MET A 1 -21.67 -13.72 6.80
N LEU A 2 -21.37 -13.89 5.51
CA LEU A 2 -22.08 -14.85 4.65
C LEU A 2 -22.06 -16.28 5.21
N ASP A 3 -20.96 -16.72 5.81
CA ASP A 3 -20.85 -18.05 6.43
C ASP A 3 -21.77 -18.23 7.64
N CYS A 4 -22.15 -17.12 8.28
CA CYS A 4 -23.05 -17.10 9.44
C CYS A 4 -24.46 -16.61 9.05
N TRP A 5 -24.80 -16.51 7.76
CA TRP A 5 -26.04 -15.87 7.31
C TRP A 5 -27.27 -16.49 7.95
N ASN A 6 -27.39 -17.82 7.91
CA ASN A 6 -28.53 -18.54 8.47
C ASN A 6 -28.58 -18.39 10.00
N SER A 7 -27.43 -18.46 10.67
CA SER A 7 -27.34 -18.27 12.12
C SER A 7 -27.76 -16.86 12.54
N LEU A 8 -27.36 -15.83 11.76
CA LEU A 8 -27.77 -14.44 11.99
C LEU A 8 -29.27 -14.27 11.75
N SER A 9 -29.83 -14.83 10.67
CA SER A 9 -31.27 -14.80 10.41
C SER A 9 -32.07 -15.42 11.57
N HIS A 10 -31.64 -16.57 12.09
CA HIS A 10 -32.29 -17.20 13.25
C HIS A 10 -32.12 -16.37 14.53
N TYR A 11 -30.93 -15.82 14.77
CA TYR A 11 -30.68 -14.97 15.93
C TYR A 11 -31.60 -13.74 15.93
N PHE A 12 -31.70 -13.04 14.79
CA PHE A 12 -32.57 -11.87 14.71
C PHE A 12 -34.05 -12.21 14.70
N LEU A 13 -34.44 -13.40 14.22
CA LEU A 13 -35.81 -13.90 14.38
C LEU A 13 -36.19 -14.03 15.86
N LEU A 14 -35.30 -14.63 16.67
CA LEU A 14 -35.51 -14.76 18.12
C LEU A 14 -35.51 -13.40 18.82
N ALA A 15 -34.59 -12.50 18.47
CA ALA A 15 -34.52 -11.17 19.05
C ALA A 15 -35.78 -10.32 18.75
N VAL A 16 -36.43 -10.53 17.60
CA VAL A 16 -37.71 -9.89 17.28
C VAL A 16 -38.85 -10.49 18.12
N SER A 17 -38.88 -11.82 18.25
CA SER A 17 -39.96 -12.51 18.98
C SER A 17 -39.87 -12.35 20.50
N GLU A 18 -38.67 -12.29 21.06
CA GLU A 18 -38.43 -12.30 22.51
C GLU A 18 -38.16 -10.89 23.07
N ASP A 19 -37.32 -10.09 22.40
CA ASP A 19 -36.86 -8.79 22.91
C ASP A 19 -37.63 -7.58 22.32
N HIS A 20 -38.51 -7.81 21.33
CA HIS A 20 -39.30 -6.78 20.62
C HIS A 20 -38.48 -5.57 20.15
N LEU A 21 -37.24 -5.79 19.75
CA LEU A 21 -36.32 -4.75 19.32
C LEU A 21 -36.63 -4.33 17.88
N LYS A 22 -37.08 -3.09 17.70
CA LYS A 22 -37.36 -2.51 16.37
C LYS A 22 -36.15 -2.51 15.42
N SER A 23 -34.93 -2.41 15.97
CA SER A 23 -33.70 -2.54 15.18
C SER A 23 -33.47 -3.97 14.68
N ALA A 24 -33.89 -4.98 15.44
CA ALA A 24 -33.80 -6.38 15.03
C ALA A 24 -34.77 -6.69 13.90
N GLU A 25 -35.95 -6.09 13.89
CA GLU A 25 -36.93 -6.21 12.79
C GLU A 25 -36.33 -5.73 11.46
N ILE A 26 -35.74 -4.52 11.45
CA ILE A 26 -35.11 -3.93 10.25
C ILE A 26 -33.97 -4.82 9.72
N ILE A 27 -33.16 -5.37 10.62
CA ILE A 27 -32.05 -6.25 10.25
C ILE A 27 -32.58 -7.58 9.70
N LEU A 28 -33.61 -8.15 10.33
CA LEU A 28 -34.23 -9.40 9.88
C LEU A 28 -34.88 -9.25 8.49
N GLU A 29 -35.61 -8.15 8.25
CA GLU A 29 -36.14 -7.81 6.92
C GLU A 29 -35.02 -7.73 5.88
N SER A 30 -33.89 -7.11 6.23
CA SER A 30 -32.72 -7.01 5.36
C SER A 30 -32.08 -8.38 5.10
N LEU A 31 -31.99 -9.26 6.10
CA LEU A 31 -31.44 -10.61 5.95
C LEU A 31 -32.34 -11.55 5.13
N ASN A 32 -33.65 -11.30 5.15
CA ASN A 32 -34.63 -12.03 4.34
C ASN A 32 -34.73 -11.48 2.91
N ASN A 33 -34.14 -10.31 2.63
CA ASN A 33 -34.10 -9.76 1.29
C ASN A 33 -32.96 -10.38 0.47
N ASN A 34 -33.32 -11.17 -0.55
CA ASN A 34 -32.35 -11.81 -1.43
C ASN A 34 -31.44 -10.82 -2.18
N VAL A 35 -31.90 -9.60 -2.48
CA VAL A 35 -31.06 -8.58 -3.14
C VAL A 35 -29.95 -8.11 -2.20
N VAL A 36 -30.24 -7.95 -0.90
CA VAL A 36 -29.24 -7.62 0.12
C VAL A 36 -28.20 -8.74 0.19
N LYS A 37 -28.64 -10.00 0.20
CA LYS A 37 -27.73 -11.16 0.17
C LYS A 37 -26.83 -11.16 -1.08
N ALA A 38 -27.37 -10.82 -2.26
CA ALA A 38 -26.59 -10.65 -3.48
C ALA A 38 -25.52 -9.55 -3.34
N TYR A 39 -25.85 -8.41 -2.72
CA TYR A 39 -24.86 -7.36 -2.44
C TYR A 39 -23.75 -7.84 -1.51
N PHE A 40 -24.03 -8.69 -0.51
CA PHE A 40 -22.97 -9.26 0.33
C PHE A 40 -22.02 -10.19 -0.45
N TYR A 41 -22.53 -10.98 -1.41
CA TYR A 41 -21.67 -11.77 -2.30
C TYR A 41 -20.81 -10.88 -3.21
N PHE A 42 -21.41 -9.85 -3.79
CA PHE A 42 -20.68 -8.85 -4.58
C PHE A 42 -19.59 -8.14 -3.76
N LEU A 43 -19.91 -7.71 -2.54
CA LEU A 43 -18.95 -7.06 -1.64
C LEU A 43 -17.85 -8.02 -1.19
N LYS A 44 -18.17 -9.30 -0.95
CA LYS A 44 -17.14 -10.33 -0.67
C LYS A 44 -16.12 -10.39 -1.80
N TYR A 45 -16.55 -10.40 -3.06
CA TYR A 45 -15.66 -10.39 -4.21
C TYR A 45 -14.90 -9.06 -4.36
N SER A 46 -15.63 -7.94 -4.47
CA SER A 46 -15.06 -6.64 -4.79
C SER A 46 -14.15 -6.08 -3.69
N LEU A 47 -14.52 -6.24 -2.41
CA LEU A 47 -13.69 -5.78 -1.30
C LEU A 47 -12.41 -6.58 -1.13
N ASN A 48 -12.39 -7.86 -1.53
CA ASN A 48 -11.17 -8.66 -1.50
C ASN A 48 -10.07 -8.07 -2.40
N LEU A 49 -10.43 -7.43 -3.51
CA LEU A 49 -9.48 -6.73 -4.37
C LEU A 49 -8.78 -5.60 -3.60
N PHE A 50 -9.55 -4.75 -2.91
CA PHE A 50 -9.01 -3.67 -2.08
C PHE A 50 -8.24 -4.19 -0.86
N ASN A 51 -8.74 -5.21 -0.18
CA ASN A 51 -8.08 -5.80 0.99
C ASN A 51 -6.72 -6.39 0.62
N SER A 52 -6.62 -7.05 -0.54
CA SER A 52 -5.35 -7.60 -1.03
C SER A 52 -4.31 -6.50 -1.32
N PHE A 53 -4.75 -5.37 -1.88
CA PHE A 53 -3.89 -4.22 -2.10
C PHE A 53 -3.52 -3.52 -0.79
N ASN A 54 -4.48 -3.35 0.13
CA ASN A 54 -4.23 -2.72 1.43
C ASN A 54 -3.26 -3.53 2.30
N ALA A 55 -3.32 -4.86 2.24
CA ALA A 55 -2.39 -5.74 2.94
C ALA A 55 -0.92 -5.49 2.55
N MET A 56 -0.66 -4.99 1.33
CA MET A 56 0.68 -4.60 0.89
C MET A 56 1.27 -3.49 1.79
N PHE A 57 0.46 -2.50 2.17
CA PHE A 57 0.86 -1.39 3.06
C PHE A 57 1.04 -1.78 4.52
N GLN A 58 0.68 -3.01 4.89
CA GLN A 58 0.91 -3.57 6.22
C GLN A 58 2.25 -4.29 6.32
N THR A 59 2.94 -4.50 5.19
CA THR A 59 4.25 -5.14 5.17
C THR A 59 5.33 -4.22 5.75
N LYS A 60 6.36 -4.83 6.34
CA LYS A 60 7.58 -4.13 6.79
C LYS A 60 8.61 -3.95 5.67
N ASN A 61 8.38 -4.57 4.52
CA ASN A 61 9.29 -4.55 3.40
C ASN A 61 9.20 -3.21 2.68
N ILE A 62 10.28 -2.80 2.01
CA ILE A 62 10.28 -1.58 1.21
C ILE A 62 9.54 -1.83 -0.09
N ILE A 63 8.42 -1.14 -0.28
CA ILE A 63 7.51 -1.38 -1.41
C ILE A 63 7.31 -0.17 -2.33
N ILE A 64 8.03 0.93 -2.11
CA ILE A 64 7.84 2.18 -2.85
C ILE A 64 8.00 2.02 -4.38
N HIS A 65 8.91 1.15 -4.79
CA HIS A 65 9.22 0.81 -6.18
C HIS A 65 8.09 0.04 -6.88
N GLU A 66 7.22 -0.65 -6.12
CA GLU A 66 6.06 -1.39 -6.63
C GLU A 66 4.77 -0.57 -6.60
N MET A 67 4.76 0.60 -5.95
CA MET A 67 3.54 1.40 -5.74
C MET A 67 2.84 1.72 -7.06
N TYR A 68 3.59 2.14 -8.08
CA TYR A 68 3.04 2.47 -9.38
C TYR A 68 2.42 1.24 -10.05
N SER A 69 3.18 0.15 -10.22
CA SER A 69 2.73 -1.06 -10.91
C SER A 69 1.56 -1.72 -10.20
N ASN A 70 1.59 -1.82 -8.87
CA ASN A 70 0.49 -2.42 -8.12
C ASN A 70 -0.77 -1.54 -8.11
N SER A 71 -0.63 -0.21 -8.16
CA SER A 71 -1.78 0.70 -8.31
C SER A 71 -2.45 0.53 -9.68
N ILE A 72 -1.65 0.46 -10.74
CA ILE A 72 -2.13 0.14 -12.10
C ILE A 72 -2.81 -1.23 -12.12
N ARG A 73 -2.22 -2.24 -11.45
CA ARG A 73 -2.80 -3.59 -11.37
C ARG A 73 -4.16 -3.58 -10.67
N LEU A 74 -4.29 -2.91 -9.53
CA LEU A 74 -5.58 -2.78 -8.84
C LEU A 74 -6.63 -2.09 -9.73
N LEU A 75 -6.25 -1.00 -10.40
CA LEU A 75 -7.14 -0.31 -11.32
C LEU A 75 -7.63 -1.27 -12.42
N LYS A 76 -6.72 -1.98 -13.10
CA LYS A 76 -7.06 -2.97 -14.13
C LYS A 76 -7.96 -4.09 -13.58
N MET A 77 -7.68 -4.61 -12.39
CA MET A 77 -8.46 -5.67 -11.75
C MET A 77 -9.89 -5.25 -11.38
N ILE A 78 -10.11 -3.97 -11.06
CA ILE A 78 -11.45 -3.41 -10.83
C ILE A 78 -12.12 -3.13 -12.18
N SER A 79 -11.40 -2.49 -13.10
CA SER A 79 -11.93 -2.06 -14.39
C SER A 79 -12.29 -3.22 -15.32
N GLN A 80 -11.59 -4.35 -15.27
CA GLN A 80 -11.91 -5.52 -16.11
C GLN A 80 -13.34 -6.05 -15.90
N ASN A 81 -13.96 -5.74 -14.75
CA ASN A 81 -15.31 -6.21 -14.45
C ASN A 81 -16.38 -5.47 -15.26
N PHE A 82 -16.04 -4.32 -15.85
CA PHE A 82 -17.01 -3.48 -16.56
C PHE A 82 -16.48 -2.76 -17.80
N ILE A 83 -15.16 -2.66 -18.01
CA ILE A 83 -14.52 -2.03 -19.17
C ILE A 83 -14.06 -3.09 -20.17
N LYS A 84 -14.22 -2.81 -21.47
CA LYS A 84 -13.74 -3.69 -22.54
C LYS A 84 -12.22 -3.90 -22.47
N PRO A 85 -11.71 -5.13 -22.71
CA PRO A 85 -10.28 -5.44 -22.60
C PRO A 85 -9.37 -4.56 -23.46
N GLU A 86 -9.83 -4.17 -24.65
CA GLU A 86 -9.08 -3.34 -25.60
C GLU A 86 -8.57 -2.02 -24.99
N TYR A 87 -9.32 -1.42 -24.06
CA TYR A 87 -8.91 -0.18 -23.39
C TYR A 87 -7.93 -0.42 -22.23
N LEU A 88 -7.98 -1.60 -21.60
CA LEU A 88 -7.15 -1.95 -20.43
C LEU A 88 -5.76 -2.48 -20.82
N MET A 89 -5.59 -2.91 -22.07
CA MET A 89 -4.30 -3.34 -22.62
C MET A 89 -3.38 -2.17 -22.98
N THR A 90 -3.90 -0.94 -23.01
CA THR A 90 -3.10 0.25 -23.32
C THR A 90 -2.24 0.69 -22.13
N ASP A 91 -1.11 1.34 -22.41
CA ASP A 91 -0.25 1.96 -21.39
C ASP A 91 -0.80 3.32 -20.91
N LYS A 92 -1.84 3.85 -21.56
CA LYS A 92 -2.44 5.18 -21.30
C LYS A 92 -3.75 5.07 -20.53
N LEU A 93 -3.69 4.46 -19.36
CA LEU A 93 -4.84 4.36 -18.46
C LEU A 93 -5.26 5.72 -17.88
N ASP A 94 -4.35 6.70 -17.90
CA ASP A 94 -4.57 8.09 -17.49
C ASP A 94 -5.66 8.80 -18.30
N GLN A 95 -5.85 8.38 -19.56
CA GLN A 95 -6.79 8.99 -20.51
C GLN A 95 -8.11 8.23 -20.61
N LEU A 96 -8.24 7.10 -19.90
CA LEU A 96 -9.42 6.27 -19.95
C LEU A 96 -10.58 6.90 -19.18
N SER A 97 -11.67 7.19 -19.88
CA SER A 97 -12.91 7.61 -19.24
C SER A 97 -13.65 6.40 -18.66
N PHE A 98 -13.71 6.31 -17.32
CA PHE A 98 -14.49 5.30 -16.61
C PHE A 98 -15.99 5.55 -16.64
N THR A 99 -16.44 6.72 -17.08
CA THR A 99 -17.86 7.12 -17.12
C THR A 99 -18.50 7.03 -18.49
N ASP A 100 -17.70 6.81 -19.56
CA ASP A 100 -18.22 6.70 -20.91
C ASP A 100 -18.80 5.29 -21.15
N PRO A 101 -20.12 5.13 -21.36
CA PRO A 101 -20.74 3.84 -21.60
C PRO A 101 -20.21 3.11 -22.83
N LYS A 102 -19.58 3.82 -23.80
CA LYS A 102 -18.96 3.19 -24.97
C LYS A 102 -17.81 2.26 -24.62
N ASN A 103 -17.15 2.54 -23.50
CA ASN A 103 -16.03 1.76 -23.00
C ASN A 103 -16.50 0.52 -22.23
N TYR A 104 -17.79 0.42 -21.93
CA TYR A 104 -18.32 -0.62 -21.06
C TYR A 104 -18.52 -1.95 -21.79
N LEU A 105 -18.36 -3.03 -21.05
CA LEU A 105 -18.84 -4.34 -21.45
C LEU A 105 -20.38 -4.30 -21.63
N PRO A 106 -20.94 -5.16 -22.50
CA PRO A 106 -22.38 -5.40 -22.52
C PRO A 106 -22.91 -5.73 -21.12
N GLU A 107 -24.14 -5.34 -20.80
CA GLU A 107 -24.72 -5.53 -19.46
C GLU A 107 -24.71 -7.00 -18.99
N SER A 108 -24.87 -7.94 -19.92
CA SER A 108 -24.78 -9.38 -19.66
C SER A 108 -23.39 -9.84 -19.22
N GLU A 109 -22.34 -9.13 -19.64
CA GLU A 109 -20.94 -9.47 -19.41
C GLU A 109 -20.32 -8.75 -18.21
N ILE A 110 -21.04 -7.78 -17.59
CA ILE A 110 -20.58 -7.14 -16.36
C ILE A 110 -20.46 -8.20 -15.26
N PHE A 111 -19.23 -8.35 -14.73
CA PHE A 111 -18.89 -9.40 -13.79
C PHE A 111 -18.99 -8.93 -12.33
N VAL A 112 -19.80 -9.61 -11.53
CA VAL A 112 -20.04 -9.27 -10.11
C VAL A 112 -19.42 -10.27 -9.13
N GLY A 113 -18.56 -11.17 -9.62
CA GLY A 113 -17.95 -12.25 -8.84
C GLY A 113 -18.67 -13.59 -9.03
N SER A 114 -17.93 -14.70 -9.02
CA SER A 114 -18.45 -16.03 -9.36
C SER A 114 -19.58 -16.50 -8.45
N GLU A 115 -19.41 -16.41 -7.13
CA GLU A 115 -20.45 -16.78 -6.15
C GLU A 115 -21.70 -15.90 -6.30
N CYS A 116 -21.52 -14.61 -6.61
CA CYS A 116 -22.62 -13.69 -6.84
C CYS A 116 -23.38 -14.02 -8.13
N GLU A 117 -22.66 -14.29 -9.23
CA GLU A 117 -23.26 -14.69 -10.52
C GLU A 117 -24.07 -15.98 -10.41
N GLU A 118 -23.63 -16.94 -9.58
CA GLU A 118 -24.41 -18.15 -9.31
C GLU A 118 -25.67 -17.86 -8.51
N PHE A 119 -25.55 -17.04 -7.47
CA PHE A 119 -26.69 -16.67 -6.62
C PHE A 119 -27.76 -15.88 -7.39
N ILE A 120 -27.39 -14.87 -8.20
CA ILE A 120 -28.36 -14.02 -8.91
C ILE A 120 -29.15 -14.76 -10.00
N LYS A 121 -28.66 -15.91 -10.51
CA LYS A 121 -29.43 -16.76 -11.43
C LYS A 121 -30.73 -17.29 -10.81
N THR A 122 -30.79 -17.33 -9.47
CA THR A 122 -32.00 -17.72 -8.74
C THR A 122 -33.03 -16.59 -8.64
N LEU A 123 -32.68 -15.36 -9.02
CA LEU A 123 -33.52 -14.17 -8.90
C LEU A 123 -34.25 -13.83 -10.22
N PRO A 124 -35.41 -13.15 -10.16
CA PRO A 124 -36.10 -12.64 -11.34
C PRO A 124 -35.24 -11.66 -12.16
N LYS A 125 -35.40 -11.70 -13.49
CA LYS A 125 -34.62 -10.86 -14.43
C LYS A 125 -34.58 -9.36 -14.11
N PRO A 126 -35.72 -8.68 -13.91
CA PRO A 126 -35.70 -7.23 -13.67
C PRO A 126 -34.89 -6.85 -12.43
N ILE A 127 -34.98 -7.66 -11.37
CA ILE A 127 -34.32 -7.42 -10.10
C ILE A 127 -32.80 -7.51 -10.24
N PHE A 128 -32.29 -8.51 -10.98
CA PHE A 128 -30.84 -8.62 -11.13
C PHE A 128 -30.27 -7.60 -12.11
N THR A 129 -31.04 -7.13 -13.10
CA THR A 129 -30.66 -6.01 -14.00
C THR A 129 -30.42 -4.74 -13.17
N ASP A 130 -31.36 -4.36 -12.31
CA ASP A 130 -31.20 -3.21 -11.40
C ASP A 130 -30.01 -3.37 -10.45
N PHE A 131 -29.80 -4.58 -9.95
CA PHE A 131 -28.64 -4.95 -9.13
C PHE A 131 -27.32 -4.75 -9.89
N LYS A 132 -27.17 -5.31 -11.12
CA LYS A 132 -25.95 -5.17 -11.92
C LYS A 132 -25.66 -3.70 -12.24
N ASN A 133 -26.68 -2.90 -12.53
CA ASN A 133 -26.53 -1.45 -12.73
C ASN A 133 -26.02 -0.73 -11.47
N THR A 134 -26.43 -1.18 -10.29
CA THR A 134 -25.91 -0.64 -9.01
C THR A 134 -24.46 -1.06 -8.78
N CYS A 135 -24.12 -2.32 -9.03
CA CYS A 135 -22.73 -2.81 -8.97
C CYS A 135 -21.81 -2.10 -9.97
N LEU A 136 -22.31 -1.80 -11.18
CA LEU A 136 -21.59 -1.00 -12.17
C LEU A 136 -21.26 0.40 -11.63
N LYS A 137 -22.24 1.09 -11.03
CA LYS A 137 -22.01 2.41 -10.40
C LYS A 137 -20.93 2.33 -9.33
N PHE A 138 -20.92 1.27 -8.53
CA PHE A 138 -19.86 1.03 -7.55
C PHE A 138 -18.50 0.90 -8.23
N TYR A 139 -18.35 0.05 -9.26
CA TYR A 139 -17.07 -0.14 -9.95
C TYR A 139 -16.57 1.12 -10.64
N VAL A 140 -17.46 1.87 -11.29
CA VAL A 140 -17.12 3.16 -11.92
C VAL A 140 -16.57 4.11 -10.87
N LYS A 141 -17.26 4.26 -9.74
CA LYS A 141 -16.81 5.15 -8.66
C LYS A 141 -15.51 4.66 -8.02
N ALA A 142 -15.36 3.35 -7.82
CA ALA A 142 -14.14 2.72 -7.34
C ALA A 142 -12.94 3.03 -8.25
N ALA A 143 -13.08 2.82 -9.56
CA ALA A 143 -12.02 3.09 -10.53
C ALA A 143 -11.61 4.57 -10.54
N GLN A 144 -12.58 5.49 -10.47
CA GLN A 144 -12.32 6.92 -10.34
C GLN A 144 -11.53 7.27 -9.07
N GLU A 145 -11.96 6.76 -7.90
CA GLU A 145 -11.27 7.03 -6.64
C GLU A 145 -9.86 6.43 -6.62
N ILE A 146 -9.68 5.25 -7.21
CA ILE A 146 -8.35 4.64 -7.40
C ILE A 146 -7.46 5.56 -8.25
N ALA A 147 -7.94 6.01 -9.41
CA ALA A 147 -7.19 6.87 -10.33
C ALA A 147 -6.79 8.23 -9.71
N VAL A 148 -7.63 8.78 -8.83
CA VAL A 148 -7.38 10.06 -8.15
C VAL A 148 -6.44 9.92 -6.95
N ARG A 149 -6.57 8.84 -6.16
CA ARG A 149 -5.87 8.70 -4.87
C ARG A 149 -4.54 7.97 -4.96
N LEU A 150 -4.38 7.08 -5.95
CA LEU A 150 -3.15 6.30 -6.15
C LEU A 150 -2.23 6.98 -7.16
N PRO A 151 -0.92 6.68 -7.14
CA PRO A 151 0.07 7.32 -8.01
C PRO A 151 0.02 6.84 -9.47
N ILE A 152 -1.16 6.64 -10.05
CA ILE A 152 -1.36 6.10 -11.42
C ILE A 152 -0.91 7.09 -12.49
N ASN A 153 -1.11 8.38 -12.27
CA ASN A 153 -0.69 9.44 -13.20
C ASN A 153 0.59 10.15 -12.70
N ASN A 154 1.33 9.53 -11.78
CA ASN A 154 2.48 10.16 -11.15
C ASN A 154 3.79 9.61 -11.72
N GLN A 155 4.39 10.41 -12.62
CA GLN A 155 5.66 10.08 -13.27
C GLN A 155 6.80 9.80 -12.27
N LEU A 156 6.82 10.43 -11.09
CA LEU A 156 7.86 10.17 -10.09
C LEU A 156 7.79 8.73 -9.56
N PHE A 157 6.60 8.24 -9.24
CA PHE A 157 6.43 6.86 -8.79
C PHE A 157 6.66 5.84 -9.90
N GLN A 158 6.36 6.20 -11.15
CA GLN A 158 6.73 5.40 -12.31
C GLN A 158 8.27 5.29 -12.42
N GLU A 159 9.00 6.38 -12.20
CA GLU A 159 10.46 6.36 -12.22
C GLU A 159 11.02 5.47 -11.10
N PHE A 160 10.45 5.48 -9.88
CA PHE A 160 10.90 4.66 -8.75
C PHE A 160 10.96 3.16 -9.00
N GLN A 161 10.31 2.66 -10.06
CA GLN A 161 10.42 1.29 -10.52
C GLN A 161 11.87 0.88 -10.86
N PHE A 162 12.77 1.83 -11.16
CA PHE A 162 14.19 1.52 -11.35
C PHE A 162 14.83 0.88 -10.11
N LEU A 163 14.26 1.02 -8.92
CA LEU A 163 14.80 0.38 -7.73
C LEU A 163 14.65 -1.15 -7.73
N ASP A 164 13.75 -1.69 -8.55
CA ASP A 164 13.51 -3.12 -8.69
C ASP A 164 14.70 -3.81 -9.39
N PRO A 165 15.28 -4.89 -8.80
CA PRO A 165 16.33 -5.66 -9.45
C PRO A 165 15.94 -6.17 -10.84
N ASN A 166 14.68 -6.56 -11.05
CA ASN A 166 14.20 -7.07 -12.33
C ASN A 166 14.13 -5.98 -13.41
N ILE A 167 14.14 -4.71 -13.00
CA ILE A 167 14.12 -3.56 -13.89
C ILE A 167 15.53 -3.04 -14.12
N CYS A 168 16.26 -2.71 -13.05
CA CYS A 168 17.60 -2.11 -13.16
C CYS A 168 18.68 -3.08 -13.66
N LEU A 169 18.60 -4.36 -13.32
CA LEU A 169 19.61 -5.36 -13.73
C LEU A 169 19.25 -6.02 -15.06
N ASN A 170 18.15 -5.62 -15.72
CA ASN A 170 17.73 -6.18 -16.99
C ASN A 170 18.12 -5.24 -18.15
N PRO A 171 19.06 -5.65 -19.01
CA PRO A 171 19.50 -4.85 -20.16
C PRO A 171 18.37 -4.43 -21.11
N LYS A 172 17.27 -5.19 -21.19
CA LYS A 172 16.13 -4.91 -22.09
C LYS A 172 15.20 -3.80 -21.59
N ASN A 173 15.28 -3.44 -20.32
CA ASN A 173 14.36 -2.49 -19.70
C ASN A 173 14.83 -1.03 -19.81
N PHE A 174 16.05 -0.80 -20.31
CA PHE A 174 16.58 0.56 -20.49
C PHE A 174 16.06 1.20 -21.79
N ASN A 175 14.84 1.72 -21.74
CA ASN A 175 14.24 2.49 -22.84
C ASN A 175 14.35 4.01 -22.60
N LYS A 176 14.13 4.83 -23.66
CA LYS A 176 14.17 6.31 -23.62
C LYS A 176 13.33 6.96 -22.51
N SER A 177 12.38 6.24 -21.91
CA SER A 177 11.50 6.67 -20.81
C SER A 177 12.18 6.71 -19.43
N ASN A 178 13.30 5.99 -19.21
CA ASN A 178 13.94 5.89 -17.89
C ASN A 178 14.98 6.99 -17.67
N GLN A 179 14.65 8.22 -18.08
CA GLN A 179 15.57 9.32 -17.90
C GLN A 179 15.57 9.85 -16.47
N LEU A 180 14.66 9.43 -15.59
CA LEU A 180 14.59 9.91 -14.19
C LEU A 180 14.41 11.43 -14.10
N ASP A 181 13.62 12.01 -15.00
CA ASP A 181 13.50 13.47 -15.13
C ASP A 181 12.83 14.11 -13.92
N LYS A 182 11.76 13.49 -13.38
CA LYS A 182 11.13 13.99 -12.15
C LYS A 182 11.99 13.76 -10.93
N SER A 183 12.70 12.65 -10.86
CA SER A 183 13.65 12.37 -9.80
C SER A 183 14.80 13.38 -9.81
N LYS A 184 15.32 13.75 -10.98
CA LYS A 184 16.32 14.84 -11.13
C LYS A 184 15.78 16.21 -10.74
N GLU A 185 14.51 16.49 -11.03
CA GLU A 185 13.85 17.74 -10.66
C GLU A 185 13.80 17.89 -9.12
N ILE A 186 13.41 16.83 -8.41
CA ILE A 186 13.19 16.84 -6.96
C ILE A 186 14.49 16.65 -6.17
N PHE A 187 15.33 15.69 -6.55
CA PHE A 187 16.52 15.29 -5.79
C PHE A 187 17.82 15.88 -6.32
N GLY A 188 17.77 16.65 -7.40
CA GLY A 188 18.94 17.12 -8.15
C GLY A 188 19.94 18.00 -7.39
N SER A 189 19.60 18.49 -6.20
CA SER A 189 20.55 19.19 -5.33
C SER A 189 21.53 18.26 -4.62
N TYR A 190 21.23 16.96 -4.55
CA TYR A 190 22.01 15.96 -3.81
C TYR A 190 22.82 15.02 -4.73
N ILE A 191 22.63 15.12 -6.04
CA ILE A 191 23.17 14.19 -7.05
C ILE A 191 23.59 14.95 -8.31
N ASP A 192 24.58 14.44 -9.04
CA ASP A 192 24.85 14.88 -10.40
C ASP A 192 23.80 14.29 -11.36
N LYS A 193 22.94 15.18 -11.88
CA LYS A 193 21.82 14.85 -12.76
C LYS A 193 22.23 14.07 -14.03
N TYR A 194 23.42 14.34 -14.56
CA TYR A 194 23.89 13.68 -15.78
C TYR A 194 24.47 12.31 -15.44
N ARG A 195 25.31 12.25 -14.39
CA ARG A 195 25.93 11.00 -13.93
C ARG A 195 24.91 9.93 -13.50
N VAL A 196 23.81 10.31 -12.85
CA VAL A 196 22.77 9.34 -12.46
C VAL A 196 22.26 8.51 -13.64
N VAL A 197 22.06 9.13 -14.80
CA VAL A 197 21.53 8.45 -15.99
C VAL A 197 22.60 7.55 -16.60
N GLU A 198 23.86 7.99 -16.60
CA GLU A 198 25.00 7.19 -17.07
C GLU A 198 25.19 5.95 -16.18
N GLU A 199 25.25 6.16 -14.86
CA GLU A 199 25.44 5.09 -13.87
C GLU A 199 24.32 4.04 -13.96
N LEU A 200 23.06 4.46 -14.08
CA LEU A 200 21.94 3.52 -14.23
C LEU A 200 22.05 2.68 -15.51
N ARG A 201 22.59 3.23 -16.61
CA ARG A 201 22.79 2.49 -17.87
C ARG A 201 23.90 1.45 -17.75
N GLU A 202 24.91 1.73 -16.95
CA GLU A 202 26.07 0.85 -16.78
C GLU A 202 25.76 -0.35 -15.88
N ILE A 203 24.91 -0.20 -14.86
CA ILE A 203 24.58 -1.25 -13.87
C ILE A 203 24.28 -2.62 -14.50
N PRO A 204 23.33 -2.78 -15.46
CA PRO A 204 23.01 -4.09 -16.01
C PRO A 204 24.16 -4.81 -16.73
N TYR A 205 25.21 -4.08 -17.12
CA TYR A 205 26.37 -4.62 -17.85
C TYR A 205 27.62 -4.76 -16.98
N PHE A 206 27.62 -4.19 -15.77
CA PHE A 206 28.77 -4.21 -14.87
C PHE A 206 28.90 -5.53 -14.11
N PHE A 207 27.78 -6.15 -13.78
CA PHE A 207 27.75 -7.37 -12.95
C PHE A 207 27.60 -8.63 -13.81
N ASN A 208 28.20 -9.73 -13.35
CA ASN A 208 28.02 -11.03 -13.98
C ASN A 208 26.68 -11.69 -13.57
N ASN A 209 26.31 -12.78 -14.26
CA ASN A 209 25.04 -13.47 -14.01
C ASN A 209 24.88 -13.97 -12.56
N GLU A 210 25.96 -14.45 -11.93
CA GLU A 210 25.91 -14.94 -10.55
C GLU A 210 25.63 -13.80 -9.56
N GLN A 211 26.29 -12.66 -9.74
CA GLN A 211 26.04 -11.46 -8.95
C GLN A 211 24.61 -10.95 -9.13
N ILE A 212 24.10 -10.91 -10.37
CA ILE A 212 22.72 -10.51 -10.67
C ILE A 212 21.72 -11.43 -9.95
N GLU A 213 21.90 -12.75 -10.02
CA GLU A 213 21.03 -13.70 -9.34
C GLU A 213 21.14 -13.61 -7.81
N ASN A 214 22.30 -13.24 -7.27
CA ASN A 214 22.45 -12.96 -5.84
C ASN A 214 21.72 -11.68 -5.43
N PHE A 215 21.82 -10.60 -6.21
CA PHE A 215 21.09 -9.36 -5.94
C PHE A 215 19.57 -9.56 -5.94
N LYS A 216 19.03 -10.37 -6.85
CA LYS A 216 17.59 -10.70 -6.89
C LYS A 216 17.07 -11.45 -5.66
N LYS A 217 17.95 -12.09 -4.87
CA LYS A 217 17.60 -12.81 -3.65
C LYS A 217 17.69 -11.93 -2.39
N MET A 218 18.40 -10.81 -2.47
CA MET A 218 18.57 -9.86 -1.36
C MET A 218 17.34 -8.96 -1.22
N SER A 219 17.18 -8.32 -0.07
CA SER A 219 16.24 -7.20 0.03
C SER A 219 16.76 -6.01 -0.79
N ILE A 220 15.86 -5.13 -1.20
CA ILE A 220 16.22 -3.97 -2.03
C ILE A 220 17.18 -3.02 -1.31
N ALA A 221 17.03 -2.85 -0.01
CA ALA A 221 17.96 -2.06 0.79
C ALA A 221 19.37 -2.66 0.79
N GLU A 222 19.49 -3.98 0.95
CA GLU A 222 20.77 -4.70 0.92
C GLU A 222 21.39 -4.62 -0.48
N MET A 223 20.62 -4.86 -1.54
CA MET A 223 21.10 -4.74 -2.91
C MET A 223 21.69 -3.36 -3.20
N TRP A 224 20.95 -2.29 -2.92
CA TRP A 224 21.43 -0.92 -3.15
C TRP A 224 22.58 -0.53 -2.20
N HIS A 225 22.70 -1.19 -1.05
CA HIS A 225 23.89 -1.08 -0.21
C HIS A 225 25.12 -1.70 -0.90
N GLU A 226 25.02 -2.95 -1.36
CA GLU A 226 26.11 -3.64 -2.05
C GLU A 226 26.53 -2.93 -3.36
N ILE A 227 25.58 -2.46 -4.18
CA ILE A 227 25.92 -1.68 -5.38
C ILE A 227 26.68 -0.40 -5.01
N SER A 228 26.37 0.20 -3.86
CA SER A 228 27.03 1.43 -3.40
C SER A 228 28.47 1.23 -2.91
N THR A 229 28.90 0.01 -2.61
CA THR A 229 30.28 -0.28 -2.19
C THR A 229 31.21 -0.57 -3.36
N VAL A 230 30.68 -0.70 -4.58
CA VAL A 230 31.44 -0.97 -5.79
C VAL A 230 32.37 0.21 -6.13
N LYS A 231 33.66 -0.10 -6.27
CA LYS A 231 34.70 0.86 -6.66
C LYS A 231 34.92 0.87 -8.17
N ASP A 232 35.40 2.00 -8.66
CA ASP A 232 35.80 2.15 -10.06
C ASP A 232 37.08 1.36 -10.37
N PHE A 233 37.31 1.03 -11.64
CA PHE A 233 38.48 0.25 -12.08
C PHE A 233 39.80 1.01 -11.92
N THR A 234 39.74 2.34 -11.86
CA THR A 234 40.91 3.22 -11.96
C THR A 234 41.13 4.11 -10.75
N SER A 235 40.12 4.29 -9.90
CA SER A 235 40.17 5.19 -8.75
C SER A 235 39.56 4.53 -7.53
N ASP A 236 39.97 4.96 -6.33
CA ASP A 236 39.39 4.47 -5.07
C ASP A 236 37.98 5.04 -4.79
N ASN A 237 37.39 5.72 -5.78
CA ASN A 237 36.05 6.29 -5.73
C ASN A 237 34.99 5.23 -6.03
N TYR A 238 33.78 5.46 -5.50
CA TYR A 238 32.63 4.60 -5.78
C TYR A 238 32.09 4.81 -7.18
N LYS A 239 31.89 3.72 -7.91
CA LYS A 239 31.50 3.71 -9.33
C LYS A 239 30.07 4.22 -9.56
N PHE A 240 29.13 3.86 -8.67
CA PHE A 240 27.70 4.15 -8.80
C PHE A 240 27.19 5.12 -7.73
N ASN A 241 27.99 6.10 -7.36
CA ASN A 241 27.72 6.97 -6.21
C ASN A 241 26.40 7.74 -6.34
N ASN A 242 26.15 8.39 -7.50
CA ASN A 242 25.01 9.28 -7.65
C ASN A 242 23.68 8.51 -7.68
N ILE A 243 23.61 7.41 -8.43
CA ILE A 243 22.40 6.57 -8.50
C ILE A 243 22.13 5.90 -7.15
N CYS A 244 23.16 5.50 -6.41
CA CYS A 244 22.98 4.92 -5.08
C CYS A 244 22.53 5.94 -4.04
N ILE A 245 23.02 7.20 -4.10
CA ILE A 245 22.51 8.29 -3.27
C ILE A 245 21.02 8.52 -3.57
N LEU A 246 20.66 8.60 -4.85
CA LEU A 246 19.25 8.72 -5.26
C LEU A 246 18.40 7.57 -4.74
N ALA A 247 18.86 6.33 -4.93
CA ALA A 247 18.14 5.14 -4.50
C ALA A 247 17.93 5.14 -2.98
N LYS A 248 18.98 5.40 -2.19
CA LYS A 248 18.90 5.48 -0.73
C LYS A 248 17.91 6.56 -0.28
N MET A 249 17.92 7.75 -0.90
CA MET A 249 16.95 8.80 -0.57
C MET A 249 15.51 8.33 -0.82
N ILE A 250 15.23 7.73 -1.98
CA ILE A 250 13.88 7.25 -2.31
C ILE A 250 13.45 6.12 -1.36
N LEU A 251 14.36 5.20 -1.02
CA LEU A 251 14.07 4.10 -0.08
C LEU A 251 13.75 4.58 1.34
N THR A 252 14.16 5.80 1.72
CA THR A 252 13.80 6.40 3.01
C THR A 252 12.41 7.06 3.04
N LEU A 253 11.75 7.22 1.89
CA LEU A 253 10.45 7.86 1.83
C LEU A 253 9.38 7.00 2.53
N PRO A 254 8.43 7.62 3.25
CA PRO A 254 7.34 6.91 3.90
C PRO A 254 6.41 6.31 2.85
N HIS A 255 6.25 4.99 2.88
CA HIS A 255 5.50 4.25 1.85
C HIS A 255 4.57 3.15 2.42
N SER A 256 4.70 2.82 3.71
CA SER A 256 3.93 1.77 4.38
C SER A 256 3.31 2.31 5.68
N ASN A 257 2.12 1.82 6.00
CA ASN A 257 1.38 2.21 7.20
C ASN A 257 1.91 1.46 8.44
N ALA A 258 2.63 0.35 8.24
CA ALA A 258 3.10 -0.54 9.30
C ALA A 258 3.97 0.17 10.36
N SER A 259 4.78 1.16 9.95
CA SER A 259 5.59 1.93 10.88
C SER A 259 4.74 2.84 11.77
N ALA A 260 3.74 3.52 11.20
CA ALA A 260 2.81 4.36 11.96
C ALA A 260 1.92 3.51 12.88
N GLU A 261 1.38 2.40 12.38
CA GLU A 261 0.56 1.46 13.16
C GLU A 261 1.32 0.90 14.37
N ARG A 262 2.62 0.62 14.23
CA ARG A 262 3.49 0.20 15.35
C ARG A 262 3.56 1.26 16.44
N ILE A 263 3.78 2.53 16.05
CA ILE A 263 3.79 3.65 17.00
C ILE A 263 2.42 3.81 17.66
N PHE A 264 1.32 3.68 16.92
CA PHE A 264 -0.02 3.73 17.49
C PHE A 264 -0.30 2.58 18.48
N SER A 265 0.21 1.38 18.20
CA SER A 265 0.17 0.27 19.15
C SER A 265 0.94 0.59 20.42
N ILE A 266 2.15 1.14 20.31
CA ILE A 266 2.95 1.58 21.48
C ILE A 266 2.19 2.64 22.28
N VAL A 267 1.59 3.62 21.61
CA VAL A 267 0.80 4.68 22.26
C VAL A 267 -0.41 4.10 22.99
N THR A 268 -1.10 3.12 22.38
CA THR A 268 -2.25 2.45 22.98
C THR A 268 -1.86 1.64 24.21
N ASP A 269 -0.70 0.98 24.18
CA ASP A 269 -0.13 0.26 25.34
C ASP A 269 0.24 1.21 26.49
N VAL A 270 0.75 2.40 26.17
CA VAL A 270 1.17 3.39 27.18
C VAL A 270 -0.05 4.10 27.77
N LYS A 271 -1.04 4.43 26.94
CA LYS A 271 -2.28 5.13 27.31
C LYS A 271 -3.44 4.15 27.37
N THR A 272 -3.49 3.36 28.45
CA THR A 272 -4.59 2.42 28.67
C THR A 272 -5.80 3.10 29.33
N LYS A 273 -6.97 2.45 29.31
CA LYS A 273 -8.18 2.96 30.00
C LYS A 273 -7.95 3.24 31.49
N LYS A 274 -7.06 2.48 32.15
CA LYS A 274 -6.68 2.68 33.56
C LYS A 274 -5.57 3.72 33.75
N ARG A 275 -4.76 4.00 32.72
CA ARG A 275 -3.65 4.97 32.71
C ARG A 275 -3.86 6.00 31.59
N ASN A 276 -4.91 6.82 31.73
CA ASN A 276 -5.35 7.77 30.69
C ASN A 276 -4.83 9.21 30.88
N ARG A 277 -4.35 9.58 32.09
CA ARG A 277 -3.76 10.89 32.40
C ARG A 277 -2.23 10.90 32.24
N VAL A 278 -1.75 10.53 31.06
CA VAL A 278 -0.34 10.74 30.67
C VAL A 278 -0.31 12.00 29.80
N GLY A 279 0.49 12.99 30.19
CA GLY A 279 0.67 14.21 29.39
C GLY A 279 1.41 13.94 28.08
N ASP A 280 1.19 14.78 27.07
CA ASP A 280 1.70 14.57 25.71
C ASP A 280 3.23 14.41 25.66
N ASN A 281 3.97 15.21 26.43
CA ASN A 281 5.44 15.13 26.50
C ASN A 281 5.91 13.77 27.04
N THR A 282 5.30 13.28 28.11
CA THR A 282 5.62 11.97 28.68
C THR A 282 5.24 10.84 27.72
N LEU A 283 4.08 10.95 27.07
CA LEU A 283 3.63 9.96 26.08
C LEU A 283 4.60 9.88 24.90
N ASN A 284 5.00 11.03 24.36
CA ASN A 284 5.99 11.11 23.28
C ASN A 284 7.34 10.53 23.70
N ALA A 285 7.87 10.92 24.86
CA ALA A 285 9.14 10.41 25.37
C ALA A 285 9.13 8.88 25.51
N VAL A 286 8.06 8.32 26.08
CA VAL A 286 7.92 6.85 26.22
C VAL A 286 7.79 6.18 24.85
N ALA A 287 7.06 6.78 23.90
CA ALA A 287 6.94 6.23 22.55
C ALA A 287 8.29 6.19 21.82
N ILE A 288 9.08 7.28 21.90
CA ILE A 288 10.43 7.36 21.32
C ILE A 288 11.36 6.29 21.92
N ILE A 289 11.39 6.19 23.27
CA ILE A 289 12.25 5.21 23.95
C ILE A 289 11.86 3.78 23.58
N ARG A 290 10.55 3.45 23.61
CA ARG A 290 10.07 2.10 23.26
C ARG A 290 10.34 1.77 21.79
N SER A 291 10.18 2.73 20.87
CA SER A 291 10.52 2.55 19.46
C SER A 291 12.02 2.26 19.30
N SER A 292 12.88 3.10 19.88
CA SER A 292 14.33 2.92 19.78
C SER A 292 14.81 1.59 20.38
N PHE A 293 14.18 1.14 21.46
CA PHE A 293 14.51 -0.15 22.08
C PHE A 293 14.10 -1.30 21.18
N GLN A 294 12.91 -1.25 20.56
CA GLN A 294 12.47 -2.26 19.60
C GLN A 294 13.41 -2.35 18.39
N ASP A 295 13.82 -1.20 17.82
CA ASP A 295 14.71 -1.17 16.65
C ASP A 295 16.10 -1.77 16.96
N LYS A 296 16.55 -1.69 18.22
CA LYS A 296 17.82 -2.27 18.69
C LYS A 296 17.66 -3.68 19.30
N ASN A 297 16.47 -4.27 19.25
CA ASN A 297 16.13 -5.51 19.96
C ASN A 297 16.50 -5.49 21.46
N LEU A 298 16.39 -4.32 22.09
CA LEU A 298 16.65 -4.09 23.51
C LEU A 298 15.35 -4.17 24.33
N THR A 299 15.50 -4.56 25.59
CA THR A 299 14.43 -4.50 26.60
C THR A 299 14.93 -3.71 27.80
N ALA A 300 14.01 -3.28 28.67
CA ALA A 300 14.38 -2.60 29.92
C ALA A 300 15.38 -3.41 30.77
N ASN A 301 15.32 -4.75 30.70
CA ASN A 301 16.22 -5.64 31.43
C ASN A 301 17.61 -5.77 30.78
N LYS A 302 17.72 -5.49 29.47
CA LYS A 302 18.98 -5.58 28.71
C LYS A 302 19.65 -4.22 28.52
N PHE A 303 18.92 -3.13 28.78
CA PHE A 303 19.46 -1.79 28.63
C PHE A 303 20.47 -1.48 29.72
N ILE A 304 21.69 -1.13 29.31
CA ILE A 304 22.77 -0.75 30.22
C ILE A 304 22.83 0.77 30.30
N VAL A 305 22.68 1.29 31.52
CA VAL A 305 22.78 2.73 31.78
C VAL A 305 24.26 3.14 31.69
N THR A 306 24.57 4.13 30.86
CA THR A 306 25.91 4.69 30.74
C THR A 306 26.08 5.91 31.65
N ASN A 307 27.33 6.29 31.92
CA ASN A 307 27.63 7.52 32.68
C ASN A 307 27.06 8.79 32.00
N GLU A 308 26.90 8.79 30.67
CA GLU A 308 26.26 9.90 29.96
C GLU A 308 24.76 10.01 30.27
N HIS A 309 24.05 8.89 30.33
CA HIS A 309 22.64 8.89 30.75
C HIS A 309 22.49 9.44 32.18
N LEU A 310 23.40 9.10 33.09
CA LEU A 310 23.40 9.60 34.47
C LEU A 310 23.70 11.11 34.54
N LYS A 311 24.60 11.63 33.70
CA LYS A 311 24.88 13.07 33.61
C LYS A 311 23.65 13.89 33.21
N LEU A 312 22.75 13.32 32.40
CA LEU A 312 21.48 13.94 32.01
C LEU A 312 20.42 13.92 33.12
N HIS A 313 20.59 13.06 34.14
CA HIS A 313 19.70 12.98 35.30
C HIS A 313 20.04 14.08 36.33
N ASN A 314 19.88 15.34 35.93
CA ASN A 314 20.15 16.52 36.75
C ASN A 314 18.93 17.45 36.80
N TYR A 315 19.01 18.51 37.60
CA TYR A 315 17.89 19.44 37.86
C TYR A 315 17.22 20.03 36.60
N ASN A 316 17.90 20.04 35.44
CA ASN A 316 17.32 20.53 34.19
C ASN A 316 16.14 19.68 33.69
N MET A 317 16.01 18.42 34.12
CA MET A 317 14.90 17.54 33.76
C MET A 317 13.52 18.03 34.24
N TYR A 318 13.49 18.95 35.21
CA TYR A 318 12.26 19.56 35.73
C TYR A 318 11.97 20.94 35.16
N LYS A 319 12.85 21.48 34.29
CA LYS A 319 12.59 22.73 33.59
C LYS A 319 11.53 22.47 32.53
N THR A 320 10.33 23.00 32.72
CA THR A 320 9.29 22.99 31.71
C THR A 320 9.76 23.78 30.50
N GLU A 321 9.76 23.16 29.32
CA GLU A 321 9.90 23.90 28.06
C GLU A 321 8.73 24.89 27.97
N THR A 322 9.01 26.16 28.22
CA THR A 322 8.09 27.24 27.89
C THR A 322 7.88 27.20 26.39
N LYS A 323 6.69 26.76 25.96
CA LYS A 323 6.26 26.79 24.56
C LYS A 323 6.50 28.20 24.01
N LYS A 324 7.34 28.30 22.97
CA LYS A 324 7.40 29.46 22.08
C LYS A 324 6.34 29.31 20.99
#